data_AF-A0A1B9JNJ8-F1
#
_entry.id   AF-A0A1B9JNJ8-F1
#
_cell.length_a   1.000
_cell.length_b   1.000
_cell.length_c   1.000
_cell.angle_alpha   90.00
_cell.angle_beta   90.00
_cell.angle_gamma   90.00
#
_symmetry.space_group_name_H-M   'P 1'
#
loop_
_entity.id
_entity.type
_entity.pdbx_description
1 polymer ?
#
loop_
_entity_poly.entity_id
_entity_poly.type
_entity_poly.pdbx_seq_one_letter_code
_entity_poly.pdbx_strand_id
1 'polypeptide(L)'
;MQVSNESQATNSVLDKLKWGLVLVLIAIIVWGNSYFAQANDIYQPNTIVRIITVSVISLFTLFIALTTTKGKSFLAFLQDSRKELRKVVWPSRKDATQTTMLVVAVTVVVGLALWGMDTLFRWVVFYLTSIGR
;
A
#
# COMPACT_ATOMS: atom_id res chain seq x y z
N MET A 1 -44.16 13.80 -12.57
CA MET A 1 -42.72 14.03 -12.34
C MET A 1 -41.98 12.71 -12.60
N GLN A 2 -41.58 12.42 -13.84
CA GLN A 2 -40.91 11.15 -14.24
C GLN A 2 -39.56 11.36 -14.98
N VAL A 3 -39.04 12.59 -15.01
CA VAL A 3 -37.90 12.96 -15.87
C VAL A 3 -36.52 12.65 -15.24
N SER A 4 -36.45 12.15 -14.00
CA SER A 4 -35.17 11.91 -13.29
C SER A 4 -34.66 10.46 -13.34
N ASN A 5 -35.47 9.46 -13.69
CA ASN A 5 -35.05 8.04 -13.61
C ASN A 5 -34.26 7.55 -14.83
N GLU A 6 -34.56 8.02 -16.04
CA GLU A 6 -33.86 7.58 -17.24
C GLU A 6 -32.40 8.04 -17.25
N SER A 7 -32.14 9.32 -16.93
CA SER A 7 -30.78 9.87 -16.89
C SER A 7 -29.91 9.24 -15.79
N GLN A 8 -30.49 8.90 -14.64
CA GLN A 8 -29.77 8.24 -13.55
C GLN A 8 -29.48 6.76 -13.86
N ALA A 9 -30.38 6.07 -14.55
CA ALA A 9 -30.18 4.68 -15.00
C ALA A 9 -29.11 4.59 -16.09
N THR A 10 -29.09 5.49 -17.08
CA THR A 10 -28.05 5.49 -18.14
C THR A 10 -26.65 5.69 -17.56
N ASN A 11 -26.49 6.61 -16.61
CA ASN A 11 -25.19 6.84 -15.94
C ASN A 11 -24.73 5.62 -15.13
N SER A 12 -25.64 4.93 -14.44
CA SER A 12 -25.34 3.71 -13.67
C SER A 12 -24.89 2.53 -14.54
N VAL A 13 -25.53 2.32 -15.68
CA VAL A 13 -25.15 1.26 -16.64
C VAL A 13 -23.81 1.58 -17.30
N LEU A 14 -23.59 2.84 -17.69
CA LEU A 14 -22.31 3.30 -18.25
C LEU A 14 -21.17 3.17 -17.25
N ASP A 15 -21.39 3.44 -15.97
CA ASP A 15 -20.38 3.25 -14.92
C ASP A 15 -20.04 1.77 -14.70
N LYS A 16 -21.05 0.88 -14.70
CA LYS A 16 -20.81 -0.58 -14.64
C LYS A 16 -20.00 -1.07 -15.84
N LEU A 17 -20.30 -0.56 -17.04
CA LEU A 17 -19.57 -0.90 -18.26
C LEU A 17 -18.12 -0.39 -18.21
N LYS A 18 -17.88 0.85 -17.75
CA LYS A 18 -16.54 1.40 -17.53
C LYS A 18 -15.73 0.59 -16.52
N TRP A 19 -16.37 0.13 -15.44
CA TRP A 19 -15.73 -0.78 -14.48
C TRP A 19 -15.39 -2.14 -15.07
N GLY A 20 -16.25 -2.70 -15.92
CA GLY A 20 -15.94 -3.91 -16.69
C GLY A 20 -14.70 -3.71 -17.57
N LEU A 21 -14.62 -2.59 -18.28
CA LEU A 21 -13.47 -2.24 -19.11
C LEU A 21 -12.18 -2.10 -18.27
N VAL A 22 -12.25 -1.45 -17.11
CA VAL A 22 -11.11 -1.33 -16.18
C VAL A 22 -10.61 -2.70 -15.72
N LEU A 23 -11.50 -3.64 -15.37
CA LEU A 23 -11.12 -4.99 -14.97
C LEU A 23 -10.43 -5.75 -16.11
N VAL A 24 -10.94 -5.62 -17.33
CA VAL A 24 -10.31 -6.22 -18.52
C VAL A 24 -8.92 -5.65 -18.76
N LEU A 25 -8.74 -4.33 -18.66
CA LEU A 25 -7.43 -3.70 -18.80
C LEU A 25 -6.44 -4.18 -17.74
N ILE A 26 -6.87 -4.30 -16.47
CA ILE A 26 -6.02 -4.83 -15.40
C ILE A 26 -5.62 -6.29 -15.67
N ALA A 27 -6.57 -7.12 -16.12
CA ALA A 27 -6.29 -8.51 -16.47
C ALA A 27 -5.26 -8.59 -17.62
N ILE A 28 -5.35 -7.72 -18.63
CA ILE A 28 -4.38 -7.64 -19.73
C ILE A 28 -3.00 -7.21 -19.23
N ILE A 29 -2.92 -6.24 -18.31
CA ILE A 29 -1.64 -5.82 -17.70
C ILE A 29 -0.99 -6.99 -16.96
N VAL A 30 -1.74 -7.69 -16.10
CA VAL A 30 -1.22 -8.79 -15.29
C VAL A 30 -0.84 -9.98 -16.16
N TRP A 31 -1.71 -10.36 -17.10
CA TRP A 31 -1.46 -11.46 -18.02
C TRP A 31 -0.27 -11.17 -18.93
N GLY A 32 -0.22 -9.99 -19.54
CA GLY A 32 0.93 -9.54 -20.32
C GLY A 32 2.21 -9.55 -19.50
N ASN A 33 2.20 -9.01 -18.28
CA ASN A 33 3.37 -9.04 -17.41
C ASN A 33 3.81 -10.48 -17.06
N SER A 34 2.87 -11.41 -16.86
CA SER A 34 3.19 -12.82 -16.56
C SER A 34 3.71 -13.59 -17.78
N TYR A 35 3.17 -13.32 -18.97
CA TYR A 35 3.60 -13.94 -20.23
C TYR A 35 5.01 -13.47 -20.64
N PHE A 36 5.27 -12.16 -20.53
CA PHE A 36 6.60 -11.58 -20.78
C PHE A 36 7.59 -11.73 -19.59
N ALA A 37 7.20 -12.42 -18.51
CA ALA A 37 8.10 -12.76 -17.41
C ALA A 37 8.73 -14.16 -17.56
N GLN A 38 8.19 -15.02 -18.43
CA GLN A 38 8.82 -16.30 -18.74
C GLN A 38 9.99 -16.09 -19.70
N ALA A 39 11.14 -16.66 -19.35
CA ALA A 39 12.39 -16.56 -20.09
C ALA A 39 12.37 -17.40 -21.38
N ASN A 40 11.53 -17.03 -22.34
CA ASN A 40 11.58 -17.55 -23.70
C ASN A 40 12.35 -16.59 -24.59
N ASP A 41 13.48 -17.04 -25.13
CA ASP A 41 14.45 -16.27 -25.94
C ASP A 41 13.87 -15.58 -27.19
N ILE A 42 12.64 -15.93 -27.60
CA ILE A 42 12.05 -15.49 -28.87
C ILE A 42 11.42 -14.09 -28.78
N TYR A 43 11.06 -13.63 -27.58
CA TYR A 43 10.32 -12.37 -27.39
C TYR A 43 10.83 -11.57 -26.18
N GLN A 44 12.13 -11.27 -26.14
CA GLN A 44 12.70 -10.33 -25.16
C GLN A 44 12.80 -8.92 -25.77
N PRO A 45 11.73 -8.09 -25.74
CA PRO A 45 11.91 -6.65 -25.86
C PRO A 45 12.68 -6.16 -24.64
N ASN A 46 13.57 -5.18 -24.80
CA ASN A 46 14.34 -4.56 -23.72
C ASN A 46 13.46 -4.33 -22.48
N THR A 47 13.95 -4.67 -21.28
CA THR A 47 13.25 -4.51 -19.99
C THR A 47 12.57 -3.15 -19.83
N ILE A 48 13.18 -2.12 -20.42
CA ILE A 48 12.69 -0.73 -20.46
C ILE A 48 11.33 -0.62 -21.17
N VAL A 49 11.14 -1.27 -22.32
CA VAL A 49 9.90 -1.20 -23.11
C VAL A 49 8.73 -1.83 -22.34
N ARG A 50 8.96 -2.93 -21.62
CA ARG A 50 7.94 -3.55 -20.76
C ARG A 50 7.51 -2.62 -19.63
N ILE A 51 8.47 -1.97 -18.96
CA ILE A 51 8.17 -1.01 -17.88
C ILE A 51 7.36 0.16 -18.43
N ILE A 52 7.73 0.71 -19.58
CA ILE A 52 7.02 1.82 -20.22
C ILE A 52 5.60 1.41 -20.61
N THR A 53 5.42 0.28 -21.31
CA THR A 53 4.10 -0.19 -21.76
C THR A 53 3.17 -0.45 -20.57
N VAL A 54 3.66 -1.12 -19.52
CA VAL A 54 2.86 -1.36 -18.31
C VAL A 54 2.51 -0.05 -17.60
N SER A 55 3.46 0.87 -17.50
CA SER A 55 3.22 2.18 -16.87
C SER A 55 2.20 3.00 -17.65
N VAL A 56 2.28 3.03 -18.98
CA VAL A 56 1.34 3.76 -19.84
C VAL A 56 -0.07 3.16 -19.72
N ILE A 57 -0.23 1.84 -19.84
CA ILE A 57 -1.55 1.19 -19.73
C ILE A 57 -2.13 1.37 -18.31
N SER A 58 -1.29 1.30 -17.27
CA SER A 58 -1.70 1.57 -15.88
C SER A 58 -2.22 3.00 -15.70
N LEU A 59 -1.52 4.00 -16.25
CA LEU A 59 -1.95 5.39 -16.22
C LEU A 59 -3.28 5.62 -16.96
N PHE A 60 -3.46 5.01 -18.13
CA PHE A 60 -4.73 5.08 -18.88
C PHE A 60 -5.88 4.44 -18.10
N THR A 61 -5.64 3.28 -17.50
CA THR A 61 -6.62 2.58 -16.67
C THR A 61 -7.05 3.43 -15.48
N LEU A 62 -6.08 4.05 -14.79
CA LEU A 62 -6.33 4.95 -13.69
C LEU A 62 -7.11 6.19 -14.13
N PHE A 63 -6.76 6.78 -15.27
CA PHE A 63 -7.47 7.92 -15.83
C PHE A 63 -8.95 7.60 -16.07
N ILE A 64 -9.25 6.46 -16.71
CA ILE A 64 -10.63 6.00 -16.94
C ILE A 64 -11.36 5.77 -15.62
N ALA A 65 -10.71 5.13 -14.64
CA ALA A 65 -11.28 4.87 -13.33
C ALA A 65 -11.65 6.17 -12.58
N LEU A 66 -10.81 7.22 -12.67
CA LEU A 66 -11.07 8.52 -12.06
C LEU A 66 -12.25 9.26 -12.69
N THR A 67 -12.53 9.05 -13.99
CA THR A 67 -13.70 9.67 -14.66
C THR A 67 -15.05 9.06 -14.26
N THR A 68 -15.04 7.90 -13.59
CA THR A 68 -16.25 7.18 -13.16
C THR A 68 -16.85 7.81 -11.90
N THR A 69 -18.15 7.64 -11.64
CA THR A 69 -18.82 8.20 -10.44
C THR A 69 -18.15 7.81 -9.12
N LYS A 70 -17.66 6.56 -9.02
CA LYS A 70 -16.86 6.09 -7.87
C LYS A 70 -15.53 6.84 -7.74
N GLY A 71 -14.87 7.16 -8.86
CA GLY A 71 -13.64 7.95 -8.89
C GLY A 71 -13.84 9.38 -8.41
N LYS A 72 -14.93 10.04 -8.85
CA LYS A 72 -15.30 11.39 -8.38
C LYS A 72 -15.65 11.42 -6.89
N SER A 73 -16.37 10.41 -6.40
CA SER A 73 -16.68 10.24 -4.98
C SER A 73 -15.41 10.06 -4.13
N PHE A 74 -14.44 9.28 -4.62
CA PHE A 74 -13.14 9.13 -3.97
C PHE A 74 -12.34 10.44 -3.93
N LEU A 75 -12.34 11.23 -5.01
CA LEU A 75 -11.71 12.55 -5.03
C LEU A 75 -12.34 13.52 -4.03
N ALA A 76 -13.68 13.51 -3.91
CA ALA A 76 -14.39 14.28 -2.89
C ALA A 76 -14.00 13.83 -1.47
N PHE A 77 -13.93 12.51 -1.23
CA PHE A 77 -13.46 11.95 0.04
C PHE A 77 -12.02 12.39 0.38
N LEU A 78 -11.11 12.42 -0.59
CA LEU A 78 -9.74 12.92 -0.38
C LEU A 78 -9.72 14.41 -0.02
N GLN A 79 -10.58 15.22 -0.64
CA GLN A 79 -10.71 16.64 -0.31
C GLN A 79 -11.24 16.83 1.11
N ASP A 80 -12.23 16.05 1.52
CA ASP A 80 -12.81 16.11 2.86
C ASP A 80 -11.85 15.57 3.92
N SER A 81 -11.13 14.48 3.62
CA SER A 81 -10.05 13.97 4.46
C SER A 81 -8.94 15.00 4.67
N ARG A 82 -8.57 15.79 3.63
CA ARG A 82 -7.63 16.90 3.81
C ARG A 82 -8.17 18.01 4.72
N LYS A 83 -9.47 18.28 4.72
CA LYS A 83 -10.10 19.25 5.65
C LYS A 83 -10.07 18.72 7.08
N GLU A 84 -10.30 17.42 7.27
CA GLU A 84 -10.20 16.72 8.56
C GLU A 84 -8.76 16.70 9.10
N LEU A 85 -7.77 16.43 8.25
CA LEU A 85 -6.35 16.45 8.63
C LEU A 85 -5.88 17.82 9.13
N ARG A 86 -6.49 18.91 8.68
CA ARG A 86 -6.21 20.25 9.23
C ARG A 86 -6.78 20.47 10.62
N LYS A 87 -7.78 19.68 11.03
CA LYS A 87 -8.32 19.68 12.40
C LYS A 87 -7.45 18.88 13.36
N VAL A 88 -6.51 18.10 12.85
CA VAL A 88 -5.51 17.41 13.67
C VAL A 88 -4.55 18.47 14.21
N VAL A 89 -4.82 18.90 15.43
CA VAL A 89 -3.87 19.70 16.20
C VAL A 89 -2.72 18.78 16.55
N TRP A 90 -1.66 18.81 15.74
CA TRP A 90 -0.46 18.08 16.06
C TRP A 90 0.11 18.60 17.38
N PRO A 91 0.45 17.70 18.32
CA PRO A 91 1.01 18.10 19.60
C PRO A 91 2.28 18.92 19.37
N SER A 92 2.55 19.84 20.30
CA SER A 92 3.73 20.69 20.19
C SER A 92 4.99 19.83 20.15
N ARG A 93 6.06 20.32 19.50
CA ARG A 93 7.32 19.55 19.39
C ARG A 93 7.85 19.09 20.75
N LYS A 94 7.59 19.88 21.81
CA LYS A 94 8.00 19.57 23.18
C LYS A 94 7.28 18.33 23.72
N ASP A 95 5.96 18.26 23.57
CA ASP A 95 5.14 17.14 24.06
C ASP A 95 5.45 15.83 23.32
N ALA A 96 5.67 15.95 22.00
CA ALA A 96 6.09 14.82 21.17
C ALA A 96 7.47 14.29 21.60
N THR A 97 8.45 15.18 21.77
CA THR A 97 9.81 14.78 22.20
C THR A 97 9.83 14.17 23.58
N GLN A 98 9.03 14.67 24.52
CA GLN A 98 8.96 14.12 25.87
C GLN A 98 8.44 12.68 25.86
N THR A 99 7.38 12.42 25.08
CA THR A 99 6.81 11.09 24.96
C THR A 99 7.76 10.13 24.23
N THR A 100 8.43 10.58 23.17
CA THR A 100 9.45 9.77 22.48
C THR A 100 10.64 9.46 23.41
N MET A 101 11.13 10.43 24.18
CA MET A 101 12.25 10.23 25.10
C MET A 101 11.89 9.25 26.23
N LEU A 102 10.64 9.29 26.72
CA LEU A 102 10.12 8.31 27.66
C LEU A 102 10.13 6.89 27.06
N VAL A 103 9.60 6.72 25.84
CA VAL A 103 9.58 5.41 25.17
C VAL A 103 10.99 4.90 24.90
N VAL A 104 11.92 5.78 24.49
CA VAL A 104 13.34 5.44 24.32
C VAL A 104 13.95 4.95 25.64
N ALA A 105 13.72 5.67 26.75
CA ALA A 105 14.23 5.27 28.05
C ALA A 105 13.71 3.88 28.46
N VAL A 106 12.40 3.63 28.33
CA VAL A 106 11.80 2.33 28.65
C VAL A 106 12.37 1.23 27.74
N THR A 107 12.54 1.50 26.44
CA THR A 107 13.07 0.53 25.47
C THR A 107 14.51 0.16 25.79
N VAL A 108 15.34 1.13 26.20
CA VAL A 108 16.73 0.88 26.63
C VAL A 108 16.78 0.02 27.88
N VAL A 109 15.93 0.30 28.88
CA VAL A 109 15.86 -0.50 30.12
C VAL A 109 15.46 -1.94 29.81
N VAL A 110 14.41 -2.15 29.01
CA VAL A 110 13.95 -3.49 28.62
C VAL A 110 15.01 -4.21 27.78
N GLY A 111 15.62 -3.52 26.82
CA GLY A 111 16.68 -4.09 25.98
C GLY A 111 17.91 -4.53 26.78
N LEU A 112 18.32 -3.74 27.78
CA LEU A 112 19.41 -4.11 28.69
C LEU A 112 19.03 -5.28 29.60
N ALA A 113 17.79 -5.30 30.11
CA ALA A 113 17.30 -6.40 30.95
C ALA A 113 17.28 -7.73 30.19
N LEU A 114 16.77 -7.73 28.95
CA LEU A 114 16.80 -8.90 28.08
C LEU A 114 18.25 -9.32 27.79
N TRP A 115 19.09 -8.39 27.33
CA TRP A 115 20.50 -8.70 27.05
C TRP A 115 21.27 -9.31 28.23
N GLY A 116 21.01 -8.82 29.45
CA GLY A 116 21.58 -9.40 30.67
C GLY A 116 21.10 -10.83 30.90
N MET A 117 19.79 -11.06 30.77
CA MET A 117 19.18 -12.38 30.88
C MET A 117 19.68 -13.36 29.80
N ASP A 118 19.78 -12.95 28.54
CA ASP A 118 20.35 -13.73 27.45
C ASP A 118 21.81 -14.13 27.73
N THR A 119 22.58 -13.24 28.35
CA THR A 119 23.97 -13.52 28.72
C THR A 119 24.06 -14.53 29.86
N LEU A 120 23.17 -14.44 30.86
CA LEU A 120 23.07 -15.44 31.92
C LEU A 120 22.67 -16.82 31.38
N PHE A 121 21.65 -16.90 30.52
CA PHE A 121 21.25 -18.16 29.91
C PHE A 121 22.37 -18.80 29.09
N ARG A 122 23.09 -18.01 28.27
CA ARG A 122 24.25 -18.50 27.54
C ARG A 122 25.32 -19.07 28.46
N TRP A 123 25.60 -18.39 29.57
CA TRP A 123 26.60 -18.85 30.53
C TRP A 123 26.22 -20.17 31.21
N VAL A 124 24.95 -20.29 31.64
CA VAL A 124 24.42 -21.53 32.24
C VAL A 124 24.47 -22.70 31.26
N VAL A 125 24.02 -22.50 30.02
CA VAL A 125 24.07 -23.53 28.98
C VAL A 125 25.53 -23.94 28.70
N PHE A 126 26.45 -22.98 28.57
CA PHE A 126 27.86 -23.27 28.38
C PHE A 126 28.44 -24.11 29.53
N TYR A 127 28.13 -23.75 30.78
CA TYR A 127 28.59 -24.50 31.95
C TYR A 127 28.06 -25.94 31.96
N LEU A 128 26.76 -26.13 31.68
CA LEU A 128 26.14 -27.46 31.63
C LEU A 128 26.71 -28.32 30.50
N THR A 129 26.90 -27.75 29.30
CA THR A 129 27.50 -28.49 28.17
C THR A 129 28.99 -28.77 28.40
N SER A 130 29.72 -27.87 29.07
CA SER A 130 31.13 -28.07 29.40
C SER A 130 31.37 -29.19 30.42
N ILE A 131 30.36 -29.57 31.22
CA ILE A 131 30.41 -30.69 32.15
C ILE A 131 30.23 -32.05 31.46
N GLY A 132 29.52 -32.07 30.32
CA GLY A 132 29.24 -33.30 29.55
C GLY A 132 30.34 -33.71 28.57
N ARG A 133 31.47 -33.00 28.53
CA ARG A 133 32.63 -33.25 27.68
C ARG A 133 33.88 -33.47 28.54
#